data_AF-A0A9N7KWU4-F1
#
_entry.id   AF-A0A9N7KWU4-F1
#
_cell.length_a   1.000
_cell.length_b   1.000
_cell.length_c   1.000
_cell.angle_alpha   90.00
_cell.angle_beta   90.00
_cell.angle_gamma   90.00
#
_symmetry.space_group_name_H-M   'P 1'
#
loop_
_entity.id
_entity.type
_entity.pdbx_description
1 polymer ?
#
loop_
_entity_poly.entity_id
_entity_poly.type
_entity_poly.pdbx_seq_one_letter_code
_entity_poly.pdbx_strand_id
1 'polypeptide(L)'
;MPKKQFPIGPDGKYEYPRLTAAQLRAIYERNPSAEVRELLWEIHRLRLLILRANQLQVALDGGCANSTEFILDIFRRELAGEPCVAERREWDRQFFGPRSGGAHRQE
;
A
#
# COMPACT_ATOMS: atom_id res chain seq x y z
N MET A 1 -0.39 24.79 -19.12
CA MET A 1 0.22 23.46 -18.96
C MET A 1 -0.86 22.41 -19.22
N PRO A 2 -0.73 21.53 -20.21
CA PRO A 2 -1.72 20.46 -20.38
C PRO A 2 -1.69 19.59 -19.12
N LYS A 3 -2.85 19.39 -18.48
CA LYS A 3 -2.99 18.43 -17.38
C LYS A 3 -2.61 17.06 -17.96
N LYS A 4 -1.45 16.52 -17.58
CA LYS A 4 -1.12 15.13 -17.87
C LYS A 4 -2.20 14.29 -17.21
N GLN A 5 -3.14 13.83 -18.00
CA GLN A 5 -4.18 12.92 -17.56
C GLN A 5 -3.48 11.62 -17.19
N PHE A 6 -3.68 11.14 -15.97
CA PHE A 6 -3.17 9.83 -15.61
C PHE A 6 -3.73 8.81 -16.60
N PRO A 7 -2.94 7.84 -17.08
CA PRO A 7 -3.47 6.82 -17.98
C PRO A 7 -4.55 6.07 -17.20
N ILE A 8 -5.78 6.07 -17.70
CA ILE A 8 -6.87 5.29 -17.14
C ILE A 8 -7.03 4.08 -18.04
N GLY A 9 -6.87 2.88 -17.48
CA GLY A 9 -7.10 1.62 -18.17
C GLY A 9 -8.58 1.39 -18.49
N PRO A 10 -8.89 0.37 -19.30
CA PRO A 10 -10.26 0.06 -19.70
C PRO A 10 -11.19 -0.28 -18.53
N ASP A 11 -10.65 -0.59 -17.35
CA ASP A 11 -11.38 -0.86 -16.12
C ASP A 11 -11.57 0.38 -15.21
N GLY A 12 -11.17 1.57 -15.68
CA GLY A 12 -11.26 2.81 -14.91
C GLY A 12 -10.14 2.99 -13.88
N LYS A 13 -9.15 2.10 -13.83
CA LYS A 13 -8.01 2.22 -12.90
C LYS A 13 -6.84 2.96 -13.53
N TYR A 14 -6.01 3.57 -12.68
CA TYR A 14 -4.78 4.21 -13.14
C TYR A 14 -3.78 3.16 -13.63
N GLU A 15 -3.46 3.19 -14.92
CA GLU A 15 -2.40 2.39 -15.54
C GLU A 15 -1.09 3.20 -15.58
N TYR A 16 -0.50 3.45 -14.41
CA TYR A 16 0.86 3.96 -14.36
C TYR A 16 1.86 2.78 -14.38
N PRO A 17 2.90 2.81 -15.25
CA PRO A 17 3.87 1.72 -15.32
C PRO A 17 4.52 1.44 -13.97
N ARG A 18 4.67 0.16 -13.62
CA ARG A 18 5.42 -0.24 -12.43
C ARG A 18 6.90 0.06 -12.63
N LEU A 19 7.40 1.09 -11.98
CA LEU A 19 8.81 1.49 -12.12
C LEU A 19 9.75 0.56 -11.35
N THR A 20 10.85 0.17 -11.98
CA THR A 20 11.96 -0.53 -11.31
C THR A 20 12.70 0.41 -10.35
N ALA A 21 13.49 -0.14 -9.42
CA ALA A 21 14.38 0.68 -8.58
C ALA A 21 15.35 1.53 -9.43
N ALA A 22 15.87 0.98 -10.53
CA ALA A 22 16.74 1.71 -11.45
C ALA A 22 16.00 2.86 -12.15
N GLN A 23 14.75 2.67 -12.56
CA GLN A 23 13.95 3.73 -13.17
C GLN A 23 13.62 4.87 -12.18
N LEU A 24 13.34 4.54 -10.91
CA LEU A 24 13.16 5.53 -9.85
C LEU A 24 14.45 6.31 -9.58
N ARG A 25 15.60 5.63 -9.54
CA ARG A 25 16.91 6.28 -9.42
C ARG A 25 17.17 7.23 -10.59
N ALA A 26 16.88 6.80 -11.82
CA ALA A 26 17.01 7.65 -13.00
C ALA A 26 16.09 8.89 -12.96
N ILE A 27 14.94 8.83 -12.26
CA ILE A 27 14.09 10.02 -12.03
C ILE A 27 14.83 11.04 -11.16
N TYR A 28 15.45 10.60 -10.07
CA TYR A 28 16.25 11.49 -9.20
C TYR A 28 17.45 12.07 -9.94
N GLU A 29 18.19 11.25 -10.69
CA GLU A 29 19.36 11.71 -11.46
C GLU A 29 19.00 12.80 -12.48
N ARG A 30 17.79 12.75 -13.07
CA ARG A 30 17.28 13.80 -13.96
C ARG A 30 16.81 15.06 -13.23
N ASN A 31 16.40 14.96 -11.97
CA ASN A 31 15.92 16.08 -11.17
C ASN A 31 16.25 15.87 -9.68
N PRO A 32 17.49 16.18 -9.24
CA PRO A 32 17.97 15.89 -7.88
C PRO A 32 17.54 16.97 -6.89
N SER A 33 16.23 17.22 -6.79
CA SER A 33 15.64 18.15 -5.82
C SER A 33 15.32 17.46 -4.50
N ALA A 34 15.23 18.24 -3.42
CA ALA A 34 14.86 17.72 -2.10
C ALA A 34 13.46 17.11 -2.14
N GLU A 35 12.53 17.73 -2.85
CA GLU A 35 11.14 17.32 -3.01
C GLU A 35 11.04 15.97 -3.73
N VAL A 36 11.81 15.76 -4.80
CA VAL A 36 11.85 14.46 -5.50
C VAL A 36 12.43 13.38 -4.61
N ARG A 37 13.42 13.70 -3.77
CA ARG A 37 13.98 12.75 -2.79
C ARG A 37 12.95 12.33 -1.75
N GLU A 38 12.22 13.27 -1.15
CA GLU A 38 11.14 12.96 -0.19
C GLU A 38 10.08 12.05 -0.80
N LEU A 39 9.64 12.35 -2.03
CA LEU A 39 8.69 11.49 -2.75
C LEU A 39 9.25 10.08 -3.01
N LEU A 40 10.53 9.97 -3.36
CA LEU A 40 11.17 8.67 -3.59
C LEU A 40 11.35 7.87 -2.30
N TRP A 41 11.57 8.52 -1.16
CA TRP A 41 11.57 7.86 0.14
C TRP A 41 10.19 7.33 0.51
N GLU A 42 9.15 8.11 0.28
CA GLU A 42 7.77 7.64 0.47
C GLU A 42 7.46 6.44 -0.44
N ILE A 43 7.82 6.52 -1.73
CA ILE A 43 7.67 5.39 -2.66
C ILE A 43 8.46 4.17 -2.18
N HIS A 44 9.69 4.35 -1.69
CA HIS A 44 10.51 3.25 -1.19
C HIS A 44 9.84 2.56 0.01
N ARG A 45 9.35 3.34 0.98
CA ARG A 45 8.61 2.87 2.15
C ARG A 45 7.37 2.06 1.75
N LEU A 46 6.57 2.57 0.81
CA LEU A 46 5.40 1.86 0.27
C LEU A 46 5.78 0.55 -0.45
N ARG A 47 6.93 0.50 -1.15
CA ARG A 47 7.41 -0.74 -1.78
C ARG A 47 7.77 -1.82 -0.76
N LEU A 48 8.25 -1.45 0.43
CA LEU A 48 8.50 -2.42 1.51
C LEU A 48 7.19 -3.06 1.98
N LEU A 49 6.12 -2.28 2.13
CA LEU A 49 4.78 -2.83 2.44
C LEU A 49 4.27 -3.77 1.35
N ILE A 50 4.50 -3.46 0.08
CA ILE A 50 4.12 -4.35 -1.03
C ILE A 50 4.88 -5.68 -0.96
N LEU A 51 6.18 -5.64 -0.63
CA LEU A 51 6.97 -6.85 -0.44
C LEU A 51 6.47 -7.67 0.75
N ARG A 52 6.07 -7.03 1.85
CA ARG A 52 5.44 -7.71 2.99
C ARG A 52 4.11 -8.35 2.61
N ALA A 53 3.27 -7.63 1.86
CA ALA A 53 2.01 -8.16 1.37
C ALA A 53 2.22 -9.42 0.48
N ASN A 54 3.25 -9.41 -0.37
CA ASN A 54 3.62 -10.59 -1.16
C ASN A 54 4.13 -11.74 -0.28
N GLN A 55 4.91 -11.46 0.76
CA GLN A 55 5.34 -12.50 1.72
C GLN A 55 4.14 -13.14 2.43
N LEU A 56 3.16 -12.32 2.84
CA LEU A 56 1.93 -12.83 3.43
C LEU A 56 1.14 -13.69 2.44
N GLN A 57 1.02 -13.26 1.18
CA GLN A 57 0.39 -14.05 0.13
C GLN A 57 1.04 -15.43 -0.03
N VAL A 58 2.38 -15.47 -0.13
CA VAL A 58 3.13 -16.73 -0.24
C VAL A 58 2.96 -17.61 1.00
N ALA A 59 2.90 -17.01 2.20
CA ALA A 59 2.70 -17.76 3.44
C ALA A 59 1.31 -18.40 3.51
N LEU A 60 0.27 -17.68 3.07
CA LEU A 60 -1.10 -18.19 2.97
C LEU A 60 -1.18 -19.42 2.05
N ASP A 61 -0.45 -19.41 0.93
CA ASP A 61 -0.38 -20.54 0.00
C ASP A 61 0.41 -21.74 0.57
N GLY A 62 1.34 -21.49 1.49
CA GLY A 62 2.24 -22.50 2.05
C GLY A 62 1.66 -23.38 3.16
N GLY A 63 0.46 -23.07 3.68
CA GLY A 63 -0.26 -23.90 4.66
C GLY A 63 0.35 -23.97 6.07
N CYS A 64 1.44 -23.25 6.35
CA CYS A 64 2.02 -23.17 7.70
C CYS A 64 1.34 -22.04 8.50
N ALA A 65 0.42 -22.42 9.39
CA ALA A 65 -0.35 -21.48 10.21
C ALA A 65 0.54 -20.54 11.03
N ASN A 66 1.52 -21.08 11.76
CA ASN A 66 2.39 -20.29 12.64
C ASN A 66 3.19 -19.23 11.85
N SER A 67 3.77 -19.61 10.71
CA SER A 67 4.52 -18.67 9.86
C SER A 67 3.60 -17.59 9.28
N THR A 68 2.39 -17.96 8.89
CA THR A 68 1.38 -17.04 8.35
C THR A 68 0.95 -16.01 9.40
N GLU A 69 0.63 -16.47 10.62
CA GLU A 69 0.26 -15.59 11.73
C GLU A 69 1.38 -14.63 12.09
N PHE A 70 2.62 -15.10 12.13
CA PHE A 70 3.79 -14.27 12.41
C PHE A 70 3.97 -13.17 11.34
N ILE A 71 3.89 -13.52 10.06
CA ILE A 71 4.02 -12.54 8.96
C ILE A 71 2.85 -11.55 8.99
N LEU A 72 1.64 -12.02 9.29
CA LEU A 72 0.46 -11.18 9.41
C LEU A 72 0.58 -10.16 10.56
N ASP A 73 1.12 -10.56 11.71
CA ASP A 73 1.37 -9.64 12.83
C ASP A 73 2.37 -8.54 12.44
N ILE A 74 3.47 -8.91 11.79
CA ILE A 74 4.44 -7.93 11.27
C ILE A 74 3.76 -6.97 10.29
N PHE A 75 3.00 -7.50 9.33
CA PHE A 75 2.33 -6.67 8.34
C PHE A 75 1.32 -5.70 8.98
N ARG A 76 0.57 -6.16 10.00
CA ARG A 76 -0.35 -5.31 10.77
C ARG A 76 0.37 -4.19 11.51
N ARG A 77 1.56 -4.46 12.06
CA ARG A 77 2.39 -3.43 12.72
C ARG A 77 2.96 -2.44 11.72
N GLU A 78 3.44 -2.91 10.56
CA GLU A 78 3.94 -2.04 9.49
C GLU A 78 2.81 -1.15 8.91
N LEU A 79 1.57 -1.64 8.84
CA LEU A 79 0.39 -0.85 8.45
C LEU A 79 -0.12 0.09 9.56
N ALA A 80 0.26 -0.13 10.81
CA ALA A 80 -0.24 0.67 11.92
C ALA A 80 0.36 2.09 11.84
N GLY A 81 -0.52 3.09 11.77
CA GLY A 81 -0.12 4.49 11.64
C GLY A 81 -0.02 5.00 10.20
N GLU A 82 -0.28 4.16 9.18
CA GLU A 82 -0.38 4.62 7.80
C GLU A 82 -1.47 5.69 7.63
N PRO A 83 -1.12 6.93 7.23
CA PRO A 83 -2.09 8.01 7.09
C PRO A 83 -3.22 7.65 6.11
N CYS A 84 -2.85 7.08 4.95
CA CYS A 84 -3.82 6.71 3.91
C CYS A 84 -4.84 5.64 4.39
N VAL A 85 -4.44 4.77 5.32
CA VAL A 85 -5.34 3.77 5.92
C VAL A 85 -6.28 4.44 6.93
N ALA A 86 -5.78 5.36 7.75
CA ALA A 86 -6.59 6.10 8.70
C ALA A 86 -7.61 7.01 8.00
N GLU A 87 -7.16 7.76 6.99
CA GLU A 87 -8.00 8.60 6.12
C GLU A 87 -9.10 7.77 5.45
N ARG A 88 -8.77 6.59 4.92
CA ARG A 88 -9.77 5.72 4.31
C ARG A 88 -10.81 5.23 5.31
N ARG A 89 -10.39 4.85 6.53
CA ARG A 89 -11.31 4.42 7.59
C ARG A 89 -12.25 5.55 8.02
N GLU A 90 -11.73 6.78 8.10
CA GLU A 90 -12.52 7.96 8.41
C GLU A 90 -13.53 8.24 7.30
N TRP A 91 -13.09 8.20 6.04
CA TRP A 91 -13.99 8.33 4.89
C TRP A 91 -15.08 7.25 4.90
N ASP A 92 -14.74 5.98 5.11
CA ASP A 92 -15.72 4.90 5.19
C ASP A 92 -16.75 5.13 6.33
N ARG A 93 -16.29 5.63 7.49
CA ARG A 93 -17.16 5.96 8.63
C ARG A 93 -18.13 7.09 8.32
N GLN A 94 -17.66 8.14 7.65
CA GLN A 94 -18.48 9.28 7.28
C GLN A 94 -19.56 8.91 6.25
N PHE A 95 -19.21 8.07 5.28
CA PHE A 95 -20.10 7.76 4.15
C PHE A 95 -21.02 6.55 4.39
N PHE A 96 -20.56 5.52 5.11
CA PHE A 96 -21.31 4.27 5.31
C PHE A 96 -21.71 4.03 6.77
N GLY A 97 -21.32 4.91 7.69
CA GLY A 97 -21.51 4.73 9.11
C GLY A 97 -20.48 3.75 9.73
N PRO A 98 -20.55 3.51 11.05
CA PRO A 98 -19.67 2.56 11.71
C PRO A 98 -19.91 1.15 11.16
N ARG A 99 -18.84 0.45 10.75
CA ARG A 99 -18.93 -0.98 10.46
C ARG A 99 -19.41 -1.68 11.73
N SER A 100 -20.61 -2.23 11.71
CA SER A 100 -21.11 -3.10 12.77
C SER A 100 -20.13 -4.27 12.86
N GLY A 101 -19.26 -4.26 13.87
CA GLY A 101 -18.34 -5.37 14.11
C GLY A 101 -19.17 -6.64 14.26
N GLY A 102 -18.81 -7.67 13.50
CA GLY A 102 -19.39 -9.00 13.70
C GLY A 102 -19.21 -9.36 15.16
N ALA A 103 -20.30 -9.41 15.92
CA ALA A 103 -20.32 -10.01 17.23
C ALA A 103 -19.88 -11.46 17.05
N HIS A 104 -18.64 -11.76 17.41
CA HIS A 104 -18.23 -13.14 17.63
C HIS A 104 -19.07 -13.64 18.79
N ARG A 105 -20.12 -14.38 18.44
CA ARG A 105 -20.91 -15.19 19.35
C ARG A 105 -19.93 -16.17 20.02
N GLN A 106 -19.67 -15.96 21.31
CA GLN A 106 -19.10 -17.01 22.14
C GLN A 106 -20.23 -18.00 22.40
N GLU A 107 -20.07 -19.22 21.91
CA GLU A 107 -20.79 -20.41 22.38
C GLU A 107 -19.86 -21.17 23.33
#